data_AF-A0A6L0WUD8-F1
#
_entry.id   AF-A0A6L0WUD8-F1
#
_cell.length_a   1.000
_cell.length_b   1.000
_cell.length_c   1.000
_cell.angle_alpha   90.00
_cell.angle_beta   90.00
_cell.angle_gamma   90.00
#
_symmetry.space_group_name_H-M   'P 1'
#
loop_
_entity.id
_entity.type
_entity.pdbx_description
1 polymer ?
#
loop_
_entity_poly.entity_id
_entity_poly.type
_entity_poly.pdbx_seq_one_letter_code
_entity_poly.pdbx_strand_id
1 'polypeptide(L)'
;MAVASKGRIADVNQEELTKIGPKIDDVLSICLASFDSLRDMAFKFQYEQAAEKAAYQSGETKPDPMTQLMHVLQRMVDLTLGTAKAVYDQTLLEWRRRKGEGDADSPASQFASSQSMTSPEVLRNSSVEDFAAGSLAWIERGSHLSLLSLEVLSSVLLAHHYLRKDLQKYMLDFNALDYLEKVFSMERDHELCYFPEGFKTECMRLIANLTHNNVDVNAALAERDTFLFNILSATQIDEENPGMVEWAEFAIRNICESSAAAREKIRKLAPQGVTDQSRGMLAGRCSYSFSSSGKVQLHTQKPPLD
;
A
#
# COMPACT_ATOMS: atom_id res chain seq x y z
N MET A 1 5.04 -4.12 -38.91
CA MET A 1 4.63 -4.65 -37.60
C MET A 1 5.88 -5.08 -36.86
N ALA A 2 6.33 -4.31 -35.88
CA ALA A 2 7.45 -4.73 -35.04
C ALA A 2 6.98 -5.93 -34.21
N VAL A 3 7.64 -7.08 -34.36
CA VAL A 3 7.44 -8.23 -33.48
C VAL A 3 7.82 -7.76 -32.09
N ALA A 4 6.86 -7.69 -31.17
CA ALA A 4 7.15 -7.41 -29.77
C ALA A 4 8.16 -8.47 -29.29
N SER A 5 9.38 -8.02 -28.98
CA SER A 5 10.42 -8.89 -28.43
C SER A 5 9.84 -9.60 -27.20
N LYS A 6 9.86 -10.94 -27.20
CA LYS A 6 9.59 -11.71 -25.98
C LYS A 6 10.59 -11.27 -24.91
N GLY A 7 10.13 -11.01 -23.68
CA GLY A 7 11.01 -10.65 -22.57
C GLY A 7 12.02 -11.76 -22.31
N ARG A 8 13.26 -11.41 -21.97
CA ARG A 8 14.32 -12.39 -21.66
C ARG A 8 14.56 -12.43 -20.18
N ILE A 9 14.79 -13.62 -19.62
CA ILE A 9 15.10 -13.79 -18.19
C ILE A 9 16.33 -12.99 -17.74
N ALA A 10 17.25 -12.67 -18.65
CA ALA A 10 18.41 -11.83 -18.36
C ALA A 10 18.06 -10.35 -18.09
N ASP A 11 16.84 -9.91 -18.43
CA ASP A 11 16.38 -8.54 -18.25
C ASP A 11 15.70 -8.32 -16.88
N VAL A 12 15.88 -9.27 -15.94
CA VAL A 12 15.44 -9.13 -14.54
C VAL A 12 16.11 -7.95 -13.86
N ASN A 13 15.34 -7.26 -13.02
CA ASN A 13 15.87 -6.25 -12.13
C ASN A 13 16.47 -6.94 -10.90
N GLN A 14 17.78 -7.22 -10.97
CA GLN A 14 18.50 -7.94 -9.92
C GLN A 14 18.48 -7.20 -8.58
N GLU A 15 18.46 -5.86 -8.60
CA GLU A 15 18.38 -5.06 -7.38
C GLU A 15 17.07 -5.32 -6.63
N GLU A 16 15.94 -5.32 -7.34
CA GLU A 16 14.62 -5.59 -6.75
C GLU A 16 14.50 -7.04 -6.30
N LEU A 17 15.00 -8.01 -7.08
CA LEU A 17 15.01 -9.42 -6.66
C LEU A 17 15.81 -9.64 -5.37
N THR A 18 16.92 -8.91 -5.21
CA THR A 18 17.75 -8.99 -3.99
C THR A 18 17.04 -8.40 -2.78
N LYS A 19 16.19 -7.38 -2.97
CA LYS A 19 15.34 -6.82 -1.91
C LYS A 19 14.18 -7.75 -1.52
N ILE A 20 13.61 -8.47 -2.49
CA ILE A 20 12.43 -9.34 -2.26
C ILE A 20 12.76 -10.52 -1.36
N GLY A 21 13.90 -11.20 -1.60
CA GLY A 21 14.24 -12.46 -0.93
C GLY A 21 14.15 -12.40 0.60
N PRO A 22 14.96 -11.56 1.27
CA PRO A 22 14.93 -11.44 2.73
C PRO A 22 13.56 -11.05 3.29
N LYS A 23 12.84 -10.15 2.61
CA LYS A 23 11.51 -9.69 3.06
C LYS A 23 10.46 -10.79 2.96
N ILE A 24 10.51 -11.62 1.92
CA ILE A 24 9.63 -12.79 1.80
C ILE A 24 9.95 -13.82 2.87
N ASP A 25 11.23 -14.05 3.17
CA ASP A 25 11.63 -14.96 4.25
C ASP A 25 11.12 -14.47 5.61
N ASP A 26 11.18 -13.16 5.87
CA ASP A 26 10.63 -12.54 7.08
C ASP A 26 9.09 -12.66 7.14
N VAL A 27 8.38 -12.34 6.05
CA VAL A 27 6.92 -12.51 5.97
C VAL A 27 6.53 -13.96 6.21
N LEU A 28 7.21 -14.93 5.59
CA LEU A 28 6.95 -16.35 5.80
C LEU A 28 7.20 -16.78 7.24
N SER A 29 8.34 -16.40 7.80
CA SER A 29 8.72 -16.74 9.18
C SER A 29 7.66 -16.27 10.17
N ILE A 30 7.23 -15.01 10.04
CA ILE A 30 6.21 -14.43 10.94
C ILE A 30 4.85 -15.08 10.69
N CYS A 31 4.42 -15.26 9.44
CA CYS A 31 3.13 -15.88 9.13
C CYS A 31 3.06 -17.34 9.64
N LEU A 32 4.15 -18.10 9.56
CA LEU A 32 4.22 -19.47 10.09
C LEU A 32 4.16 -19.52 11.62
N ALA A 33 4.65 -18.47 12.28
CA ALA A 33 4.57 -18.31 13.73
C ALA A 33 3.18 -17.85 14.21
N SER A 34 2.32 -17.36 13.31
CA SER A 34 0.93 -16.99 13.63
C SER A 34 0.04 -18.23 13.84
N PHE A 35 -1.09 -18.05 14.55
CA PHE A 35 -2.05 -19.12 14.85
C PHE A 35 -3.39 -18.95 14.13
N ASP A 36 -3.42 -18.13 13.08
CA ASP A 36 -4.62 -17.71 12.36
C ASP A 36 -4.50 -17.97 10.85
N SER A 37 -5.33 -17.29 10.05
CA SER A 37 -5.33 -17.37 8.58
C SER A 37 -3.97 -17.03 7.94
N LEU A 38 -3.08 -16.31 8.62
CA LEU A 38 -1.75 -16.00 8.09
C LEU A 38 -0.91 -17.27 7.93
N ARG A 39 -1.05 -18.23 8.85
CA ARG A 39 -0.32 -19.50 8.79
C ARG A 39 -0.77 -20.35 7.59
N ASP A 40 -2.07 -20.35 7.31
CA ASP A 40 -2.63 -21.08 6.16
C ASP A 40 -2.10 -20.52 4.84
N MET A 41 -1.95 -19.19 4.74
CA MET A 41 -1.35 -18.54 3.57
C MET A 41 0.14 -18.91 3.40
N ALA A 42 0.90 -18.96 4.50
CA ALA A 42 2.30 -19.39 4.45
C ALA A 42 2.45 -20.87 4.06
N PHE A 43 1.59 -21.75 4.58
CA PHE A 43 1.57 -23.16 4.16
C PHE A 43 1.18 -23.33 2.70
N LYS A 44 0.20 -22.56 2.20
CA LYS A 44 -0.14 -22.54 0.76
C LYS A 44 1.09 -22.16 -0.07
N PHE A 45 1.78 -21.09 0.29
CA PHE A 45 3.00 -20.65 -0.41
C PHE A 45 4.06 -21.76 -0.45
N GLN A 46 4.38 -22.37 0.69
CA GLN A 46 5.39 -23.43 0.77
C GLN A 46 4.97 -24.69 0.00
N TYR A 47 3.70 -25.06 0.05
CA TYR A 47 3.16 -26.21 -0.66
C TYR A 47 3.27 -26.01 -2.18
N GLU A 48 2.83 -24.86 -2.70
CA GLU A 48 2.93 -24.55 -4.13
C GLU A 48 4.39 -24.47 -4.60
N GLN A 49 5.29 -23.95 -3.77
CA GLN A 49 6.73 -23.95 -4.04
C GLN A 49 7.31 -25.37 -4.11
N ALA A 50 6.95 -26.23 -3.16
CA ALA A 50 7.40 -27.61 -3.13
C ALA A 50 6.84 -28.42 -4.31
N ALA A 51 5.56 -28.24 -4.65
CA ALA A 51 4.91 -28.90 -5.77
C ALA A 51 5.57 -28.55 -7.12
N GLU A 52 5.84 -27.26 -7.36
CA GLU A 52 6.51 -26.83 -8.59
C GLU A 52 7.95 -27.35 -8.67
N LYS A 53 8.68 -27.34 -7.55
CA LYS A 53 10.04 -27.90 -7.48
C LYS A 53 10.04 -29.41 -7.76
N ALA A 54 9.05 -30.15 -7.25
CA ALA A 54 8.92 -31.59 -7.52
C ALA A 54 8.59 -31.87 -8.99
N ALA A 55 7.67 -31.11 -9.60
CA ALA A 55 7.31 -31.24 -11.01
C ALA A 55 8.48 -30.94 -11.97
N TYR A 56 9.39 -30.05 -11.57
CA TYR A 56 10.64 -29.78 -12.30
C TYR A 56 11.62 -30.96 -12.18
N GLN A 57 11.76 -31.53 -10.98
CA GLN A 57 12.67 -32.64 -10.72
C GLN A 57 12.21 -33.96 -11.36
N SER A 58 10.90 -34.19 -11.45
CA SER A 58 10.31 -35.37 -12.11
C SER A 58 10.43 -35.33 -13.64
N GLY A 59 10.77 -34.17 -14.21
CA GLY A 59 10.82 -33.96 -15.66
C GLY A 59 9.44 -33.88 -16.31
N GLU A 60 8.35 -33.86 -15.53
CA GLU A 60 6.97 -33.72 -16.01
C GLU A 60 6.74 -32.36 -16.68
N THR A 61 7.45 -31.32 -16.24
CA THR A 61 7.40 -29.98 -16.85
C THR A 61 8.79 -29.35 -16.93
N LYS A 62 9.14 -28.81 -18.10
CA LYS A 62 10.26 -27.86 -18.27
C LYS A 62 9.68 -26.50 -18.65
N PRO A 63 9.06 -25.78 -17.70
CA PRO A 63 8.47 -24.48 -17.99
C PRO A 63 9.55 -23.52 -18.48
N ASP A 64 9.17 -22.65 -19.40
CA ASP A 64 10.03 -21.54 -19.84
C ASP A 64 10.45 -20.70 -18.62
N PRO A 65 11.72 -20.25 -18.50
CA PRO A 65 12.19 -19.50 -17.33
C PRO A 65 11.35 -18.25 -17.02
N MET A 66 10.74 -17.60 -18.01
CA MET A 66 9.85 -16.46 -17.76
C MET A 66 8.54 -16.90 -17.12
N THR A 67 8.00 -18.06 -17.51
CA THR A 67 6.83 -18.66 -16.86
C THR A 67 7.13 -19.01 -15.42
N GLN A 68 8.31 -19.58 -15.14
CA GLN A 68 8.72 -19.89 -13.78
C GLN A 68 8.85 -18.62 -12.92
N LEU A 69 9.49 -17.57 -13.45
CA LEU A 69 9.58 -16.28 -12.76
C LEU A 69 8.19 -15.71 -12.47
N MET A 70 7.27 -15.76 -13.45
CA MET A 70 5.89 -15.31 -13.25
C MET A 70 5.22 -16.04 -12.09
N HIS A 71 5.27 -17.38 -12.05
CA HIS A 71 4.65 -18.15 -10.97
C HIS A 71 5.24 -17.83 -9.59
N VAL A 72 6.57 -17.67 -9.50
CA VAL A 72 7.23 -17.26 -8.26
C VAL A 72 6.72 -15.89 -7.80
N LEU A 73 6.67 -14.92 -8.70
CA LEU A 73 6.19 -13.57 -8.39
C LEU A 73 4.71 -13.58 -8.01
N GLN A 74 3.85 -14.33 -8.71
CA GLN A 74 2.42 -14.46 -8.38
C GLN A 74 2.20 -15.08 -7.00
N ARG A 75 2.96 -16.12 -6.63
CA ARG A 75 2.89 -16.67 -5.25
C ARG A 75 3.31 -15.65 -4.19
N MET A 76 4.32 -14.84 -4.48
CA MET A 76 4.72 -13.74 -3.58
C MET A 76 3.59 -12.71 -3.45
N VAL A 77 2.89 -12.38 -4.54
CA VAL A 77 1.69 -11.53 -4.50
C VAL A 77 0.60 -12.15 -3.63
N ASP A 78 0.28 -13.43 -3.83
CA ASP A 78 -0.75 -14.14 -3.05
C ASP A 78 -0.48 -14.05 -1.55
N LEU A 79 0.75 -14.39 -1.15
CA LEU A 79 1.15 -14.35 0.25
C LEU A 79 1.07 -12.93 0.80
N THR A 80 1.71 -11.97 0.14
CA THR A 80 1.88 -10.61 0.69
C THR A 80 0.60 -9.78 0.65
N LEU A 81 -0.16 -9.82 -0.45
CA LEU A 81 -1.45 -9.14 -0.51
C LEU A 81 -2.48 -9.82 0.39
N GLY A 82 -2.43 -11.15 0.53
CA GLY A 82 -3.26 -11.88 1.48
C GLY A 82 -2.96 -11.48 2.93
N THR A 83 -1.68 -11.44 3.31
CA THR A 83 -1.21 -11.01 4.63
C THR A 83 -1.61 -9.57 4.92
N ALA A 84 -1.36 -8.63 4.00
CA ALA A 84 -1.71 -7.22 4.18
C ALA A 84 -3.22 -7.03 4.43
N LYS A 85 -4.07 -7.74 3.67
CA LYS A 85 -5.53 -7.73 3.87
C LYS A 85 -5.93 -8.30 5.23
N ALA A 86 -5.40 -9.46 5.59
CA ALA A 86 -5.75 -10.12 6.85
C ALA A 86 -5.34 -9.27 8.07
N VAL A 87 -4.16 -8.66 8.03
CA VAL A 87 -3.73 -7.76 9.10
C VAL A 87 -4.63 -6.52 9.16
N TYR A 88 -4.94 -5.88 8.03
CA TYR A 88 -5.85 -4.74 8.01
C TYR A 88 -7.22 -5.10 8.61
N ASP A 89 -7.84 -6.20 8.18
CA ASP A 89 -9.16 -6.59 8.67
C ASP A 89 -9.13 -6.91 10.19
N GLN A 90 -8.07 -7.53 10.69
CA GLN A 90 -7.90 -7.81 12.12
C GLN A 90 -7.64 -6.54 12.95
N THR A 91 -6.76 -5.63 12.50
CA THR A 91 -6.53 -4.36 13.20
C THR A 91 -7.78 -3.49 13.22
N LEU A 92 -8.56 -3.48 12.13
CA LEU A 92 -9.82 -2.75 12.04
C LEU A 92 -10.87 -3.29 13.02
N LEU A 93 -10.97 -4.62 13.14
CA LEU A 93 -11.88 -5.26 14.10
C LEU A 93 -11.53 -4.83 15.53
N GLU A 94 -10.25 -4.91 15.88
CA GLU A 94 -9.76 -4.58 17.22
C GLU A 94 -9.92 -3.09 17.55
N TRP A 95 -9.60 -2.22 16.60
CA TRP A 95 -9.80 -0.77 16.76
C TRP A 95 -11.28 -0.42 16.98
N ARG A 96 -12.20 -1.03 16.21
CA ARG A 96 -13.65 -0.84 16.39
C ARG A 96 -14.13 -1.35 17.74
N ARG A 97 -13.61 -2.48 18.20
CA ARG A 97 -13.94 -3.06 19.51
C ARG A 97 -13.58 -2.09 20.63
N ARG A 98 -12.36 -1.56 20.63
CA ARG A 98 -11.89 -0.59 21.64
C ARG A 98 -12.65 0.74 21.60
N LYS A 99 -12.91 1.27 20.39
CA LYS A 99 -13.70 2.50 20.21
C LYS A 99 -15.11 2.35 20.78
N GLY A 100 -15.71 1.17 20.68
CA GLY A 100 -17.04 0.86 21.24
C GLY A 100 -17.07 0.68 22.76
N GLU A 101 -15.96 0.23 23.35
CA GLU A 101 -15.82 0.01 24.80
C GLU A 101 -15.49 1.30 25.58
N GLY A 102 -15.23 2.41 24.89
CA GLY A 102 -14.90 3.70 25.52
C GLY A 102 -13.51 3.72 26.15
N ASP A 103 -12.63 2.80 25.74
CA ASP A 103 -11.27 2.68 26.25
C ASP A 103 -10.45 3.89 25.74
N ALA A 104 -10.11 4.80 26.66
CA ALA A 104 -9.49 6.09 26.35
C ALA A 104 -7.96 6.01 26.21
N ASP A 105 -7.36 4.87 26.54
CA ASP A 105 -5.91 4.69 26.43
C ASP A 105 -5.53 4.35 24.98
N SER A 106 -5.01 5.36 24.29
CA SER A 106 -4.47 5.21 22.94
C SER A 106 -3.21 4.33 22.97
N PRO A 107 -3.16 3.23 22.19
CA PRO A 107 -1.98 2.39 22.04
C PRO A 107 -0.72 3.19 21.66
N ALA A 108 -0.87 4.30 20.93
CA ALA A 108 0.20 5.20 20.53
C ALA A 108 1.07 5.69 21.70
N SER A 109 0.49 5.83 22.91
CA SER A 109 1.24 6.24 24.11
C SER A 109 2.17 5.15 24.66
N GLN A 110 1.91 3.88 24.36
CA GLN A 110 2.70 2.73 24.82
C GLN A 110 3.78 2.33 23.80
N PHE A 111 3.54 2.56 22.50
CA PHE A 111 4.46 2.23 21.42
C PHE A 111 5.71 3.12 21.33
N ALA A 112 5.72 4.31 21.93
CA ALA A 112 6.88 5.20 21.95
C ALA A 112 8.10 4.64 22.72
N SER A 113 7.94 3.53 23.44
CA SER A 113 8.98 2.93 24.30
C SER A 113 9.59 1.61 23.78
N SER A 114 9.12 1.05 22.66
CA SER A 114 9.47 -0.31 22.22
C SER A 114 10.23 -0.33 20.89
N GLN A 115 11.42 0.30 20.81
CA GLN A 115 12.25 0.26 19.60
C GLN A 115 13.04 -1.06 19.39
N SER A 116 12.74 -2.15 20.11
CA SER A 116 13.60 -3.34 20.08
C SER A 116 12.87 -4.66 20.36
N MET A 117 11.95 -5.07 19.48
CA MET A 117 11.38 -6.44 19.48
C MET A 117 11.24 -7.06 18.06
N THR A 118 11.86 -6.47 17.04
CA THR A 118 11.69 -6.88 15.63
C THR A 118 12.59 -8.04 15.17
N SER A 119 13.40 -8.63 16.06
CA SER A 119 14.30 -9.74 15.69
C SER A 119 13.58 -11.09 15.63
N PRO A 120 13.72 -11.87 14.54
CA PRO A 120 13.16 -13.23 14.40
C PRO A 120 13.50 -14.18 15.56
N GLU A 121 14.65 -13.97 16.21
CA GLU A 121 15.13 -14.81 17.32
C GLU A 121 14.38 -14.53 18.63
N VAL A 122 13.97 -13.28 18.85
CA VAL A 122 13.16 -12.88 20.02
C VAL A 122 11.74 -13.41 19.87
N LEU A 123 11.25 -13.51 18.63
CA LEU A 123 9.92 -13.99 18.27
C LEU A 123 9.74 -15.50 18.47
N ARG A 124 10.79 -16.30 18.29
CA ARG A 124 10.75 -17.76 18.44
C ARG A 124 10.62 -18.24 19.90
N ASN A 125 10.90 -17.36 20.85
CA ASN A 125 10.94 -17.66 22.29
C ASN A 125 9.78 -17.06 23.09
N SER A 126 8.82 -16.42 22.41
CA SER A 126 7.67 -15.73 23.02
C SER A 126 6.52 -16.71 23.34
N SER A 127 5.81 -16.47 24.44
CA SER A 127 4.80 -17.36 24.99
C SER A 127 3.49 -17.35 24.18
N VAL A 128 2.69 -18.41 24.24
CA VAL A 128 1.42 -18.53 23.46
C VAL A 128 0.42 -17.40 23.73
N GLU A 129 0.46 -16.78 24.92
CA GLU A 129 -0.38 -15.64 25.30
C GLU A 129 -0.01 -14.34 24.55
N ASP A 130 1.24 -14.24 24.05
CA ASP A 130 1.70 -13.09 23.25
C ASP A 130 1.13 -13.09 21.82
N PHE A 131 0.44 -14.16 21.39
CA PHE A 131 -0.02 -14.34 20.00
C PHE A 131 -1.54 -14.29 19.83
N ALA A 132 -2.29 -13.94 20.87
CA ALA A 132 -3.73 -13.71 20.73
C ALA A 132 -4.00 -12.46 19.86
N ALA A 133 -4.96 -12.53 18.95
CA ALA A 133 -5.37 -11.39 18.13
C ALA A 133 -5.76 -10.19 19.03
N GLY A 134 -5.17 -9.03 18.76
CA GLY A 134 -5.36 -7.81 19.56
C GLY A 134 -4.40 -7.63 20.74
N SER A 135 -3.48 -8.57 20.99
CA SER A 135 -2.36 -8.36 21.93
C SER A 135 -1.39 -7.31 21.40
N LEU A 136 -0.61 -6.67 22.29
CA LEU A 136 0.42 -5.70 21.90
C LEU A 136 1.44 -6.31 20.91
N ALA A 137 1.90 -7.53 21.20
CA ALA A 137 2.83 -8.26 20.34
C ALA A 137 2.22 -8.65 18.99
N TRP A 138 0.91 -8.94 18.93
CA TRP A 138 0.22 -9.16 17.66
C TRP A 138 0.15 -7.87 16.84
N ILE A 139 -0.15 -6.73 17.48
CA ILE A 139 -0.23 -5.42 16.81
C ILE A 139 1.13 -5.02 16.23
N GLU A 140 2.22 -5.12 17.00
CA GLU A 140 3.57 -4.82 16.53
C GLU A 140 3.98 -5.71 15.34
N ARG A 141 3.59 -6.99 15.36
CA ARG A 141 3.88 -7.91 14.24
C ARG A 141 3.03 -7.62 13.02
N GLY A 142 1.74 -7.35 13.21
CA GLY A 142 0.83 -6.99 12.13
C GLY A 142 1.30 -5.72 11.41
N SER A 143 1.68 -4.70 12.16
CA SER A 143 2.17 -3.43 11.61
C SER A 143 3.39 -3.64 10.72
N HIS A 144 4.37 -4.41 11.20
CA HIS A 144 5.57 -4.79 10.45
C HIS A 144 5.26 -5.66 9.23
N LEU A 145 4.41 -6.68 9.38
CA LEU A 145 3.97 -7.55 8.28
C LEU A 145 3.28 -6.78 7.16
N SER A 146 2.44 -5.80 7.51
CA SER A 146 1.71 -5.00 6.54
C SER A 146 2.66 -4.15 5.70
N LEU A 147 3.63 -3.50 6.36
CA LEU A 147 4.64 -2.70 5.68
C LEU A 147 5.51 -3.56 4.76
N LEU A 148 6.09 -4.65 5.27
CA LEU A 148 6.91 -5.58 4.48
C LEU A 148 6.14 -6.13 3.27
N SER A 149 4.87 -6.47 3.47
CA SER A 149 4.01 -6.96 2.39
C SER A 149 3.85 -5.93 1.27
N LEU A 150 3.58 -4.67 1.60
CA LEU A 150 3.48 -3.57 0.63
C LEU A 150 4.79 -3.34 -0.13
N GLU A 151 5.92 -3.42 0.58
CA GLU A 151 7.24 -3.26 -0.03
C GLU A 151 7.55 -4.37 -1.02
N VAL A 152 7.22 -5.62 -0.68
CA VAL A 152 7.37 -6.76 -1.59
C VAL A 152 6.44 -6.61 -2.80
N LEU A 153 5.17 -6.25 -2.60
CA LEU A 153 4.23 -6.02 -3.70
C LEU A 153 4.76 -4.97 -4.68
N SER A 154 5.28 -3.85 -4.17
CA SER A 154 5.91 -2.82 -5.01
C SER A 154 7.14 -3.35 -5.75
N SER A 155 8.01 -4.09 -5.07
CA SER A 155 9.24 -4.65 -5.67
C SER A 155 8.94 -5.70 -6.74
N VAL A 156 7.90 -6.52 -6.54
CA VAL A 156 7.42 -7.52 -7.51
C VAL A 156 7.02 -6.87 -8.83
N LEU A 157 6.35 -5.72 -8.81
CA LEU A 157 5.98 -4.97 -10.02
C LEU A 157 7.20 -4.38 -10.77
N LEU A 158 8.33 -4.25 -10.08
CA LEU A 158 9.59 -3.73 -10.62
C LEU A 158 10.59 -4.84 -10.99
N ALA A 159 10.32 -6.09 -10.60
CA ALA A 159 11.21 -7.24 -10.80
C ALA A 159 11.50 -7.53 -12.28
N HIS A 160 10.52 -7.33 -13.17
CA HIS A 160 10.71 -7.52 -14.61
C HIS A 160 9.73 -6.70 -15.45
N HIS A 161 10.25 -5.82 -16.32
CA HIS A 161 9.42 -4.90 -17.13
C HIS A 161 8.40 -5.61 -18.03
N TYR A 162 8.78 -6.73 -18.66
CA TYR A 162 7.89 -7.53 -19.52
C TYR A 162 6.72 -8.17 -18.75
N LEU A 163 6.95 -8.61 -17.50
CA LEU A 163 5.93 -9.29 -16.68
C LEU A 163 5.04 -8.31 -15.91
N ARG A 164 5.48 -7.04 -15.79
CA ARG A 164 4.79 -6.02 -15.00
C ARG A 164 3.31 -5.91 -15.31
N LYS A 165 2.92 -5.85 -16.59
CA LYS A 165 1.51 -5.67 -16.97
C LYS A 165 0.63 -6.83 -16.50
N ASP A 166 1.14 -8.05 -16.66
CA ASP A 166 0.44 -9.26 -16.23
C ASP A 166 0.36 -9.34 -14.70
N LEU A 167 1.41 -8.91 -13.99
CA LEU A 167 1.41 -8.83 -12.52
C LEU A 167 0.45 -7.75 -12.00
N GLN A 168 0.40 -6.58 -12.64
CA GLN A 168 -0.58 -5.53 -12.33
C GLN A 168 -2.01 -6.05 -12.53
N LYS A 169 -2.26 -6.75 -13.65
CA LYS A 169 -3.55 -7.39 -13.91
C LYS A 169 -3.86 -8.46 -12.87
N TYR A 170 -2.89 -9.30 -12.52
CA TYR A 170 -3.05 -10.33 -11.50
C TYR A 170 -3.42 -9.72 -10.14
N MET A 171 -2.74 -8.65 -9.71
CA MET A 171 -3.08 -7.91 -8.49
C MET A 171 -4.47 -7.27 -8.55
N LEU A 172 -4.87 -6.74 -9.72
CA LEU A 172 -6.21 -6.21 -9.93
C LEU A 172 -7.28 -7.31 -9.78
N ASP A 173 -7.09 -8.44 -10.44
CA ASP A 173 -7.97 -9.62 -10.36
C ASP A 173 -7.99 -10.20 -8.93
N PHE A 174 -6.91 -10.00 -8.17
CA PHE A 174 -6.81 -10.34 -6.75
C PHE A 174 -7.23 -9.18 -5.81
N ASN A 175 -8.06 -8.25 -6.28
CA ASN A 175 -8.71 -7.19 -5.49
C ASN A 175 -7.72 -6.29 -4.72
N ALA A 176 -6.57 -5.94 -5.32
CA ALA A 176 -5.63 -5.00 -4.71
C ALA A 176 -6.25 -3.60 -4.52
N LEU A 177 -7.06 -3.13 -5.48
CA LEU A 177 -7.68 -1.81 -5.38
C LEU A 177 -8.72 -1.72 -4.25
N ASP A 178 -9.47 -2.79 -3.98
CA ASP A 178 -10.42 -2.82 -2.84
C ASP A 178 -9.69 -2.68 -1.51
N TYR A 179 -8.57 -3.37 -1.37
CA TYR A 179 -7.72 -3.25 -0.18
C TYR A 179 -7.17 -1.84 -0.01
N LEU A 180 -6.61 -1.27 -1.09
CA LEU A 180 -6.05 0.09 -1.03
C LEU A 180 -7.12 1.14 -0.76
N GLU A 181 -8.31 1.03 -1.36
CA GLU A 181 -9.43 1.92 -1.08
C GLU A 181 -9.87 1.87 0.39
N LYS A 182 -9.92 0.68 1.00
CA LYS A 182 -10.17 0.52 2.43
C LYS A 182 -9.11 1.22 3.28
N VAL A 183 -7.82 1.06 2.94
CA VAL A 183 -6.71 1.69 3.65
C VAL A 183 -6.79 3.22 3.55
N PHE A 184 -7.08 3.78 2.38
CA PHE A 184 -7.22 5.23 2.22
C PHE A 184 -8.51 5.80 2.83
N SER A 185 -9.50 4.95 3.09
CA SER A 185 -10.73 5.31 3.82
C SER A 185 -10.62 5.09 5.33
N MET A 186 -9.45 4.66 5.82
CA MET A 186 -9.18 4.41 7.23
C MET A 186 -9.20 5.71 8.04
N GLU A 187 -9.81 5.68 9.22
CA GLU A 187 -9.73 6.79 10.18
C GLU A 187 -8.29 7.01 10.66
N ARG A 188 -7.90 8.29 10.86
CA ARG A 188 -6.53 8.65 11.28
C ARG A 188 -6.14 7.98 12.59
N ASP A 189 -7.06 7.87 13.55
CA ASP A 189 -6.76 7.21 14.82
C ASP A 189 -6.49 5.71 14.66
N HIS A 190 -7.14 5.03 13.69
CA HIS A 190 -6.84 3.62 13.39
C HIS A 190 -5.44 3.49 12.78
N GLU A 191 -5.06 4.40 11.89
CA GLU A 191 -3.72 4.44 11.30
C GLU A 191 -2.65 4.58 12.39
N LEU A 192 -2.74 5.63 13.21
CA LEU A 192 -1.74 5.97 14.22
C LEU A 192 -1.61 4.94 15.34
N CYS A 193 -2.67 4.16 15.60
CA CYS A 193 -2.65 3.14 16.65
C CYS A 193 -2.04 1.81 16.20
N TYR A 194 -2.02 1.49 14.90
CA TYR A 194 -1.71 0.13 14.45
C TYR A 194 -0.69 0.04 13.32
N PHE A 195 -0.42 1.14 12.62
CA PHE A 195 0.46 1.14 11.46
C PHE A 195 1.67 2.04 11.71
N PRO A 196 2.86 1.65 11.20
CA PRO A 196 4.05 2.47 11.36
C PRO A 196 3.96 3.73 10.49
N GLU A 197 4.78 4.72 10.83
CA GLU A 197 5.04 5.90 10.00
C GLU A 197 5.38 5.48 8.56
N GLY A 198 4.81 6.17 7.57
CA GLY A 198 5.02 5.88 6.15
C GLY A 198 4.19 4.72 5.59
N PHE A 199 3.33 4.08 6.38
CA PHE A 199 2.48 2.99 5.89
C PHE A 199 1.60 3.38 4.70
N LYS A 200 0.91 4.52 4.75
CA LYS A 200 0.11 4.98 3.61
C LYS A 200 0.99 5.48 2.47
N THR A 201 2.21 5.98 2.75
CA THR A 201 3.19 6.28 1.69
C THR A 201 3.48 5.03 0.86
N GLU A 202 3.73 3.90 1.50
CA GLU A 202 3.97 2.63 0.81
C GLU A 202 2.74 2.13 0.04
N CYS A 203 1.52 2.37 0.56
CA CYS A 203 0.29 2.13 -0.18
C CYS A 203 0.20 3.01 -1.44
N MET A 204 0.54 4.30 -1.34
CA MET A 204 0.54 5.21 -2.49
C MET A 204 1.59 4.84 -3.53
N ARG A 205 2.78 4.40 -3.09
CA ARG A 205 3.81 3.84 -3.96
C ARG A 205 3.31 2.63 -4.73
N LEU A 206 2.60 1.72 -4.07
CA LEU A 206 1.97 0.57 -4.73
C LEU A 206 0.91 1.02 -5.75
N ILE A 207 0.06 2.01 -5.44
CA ILE A 207 -0.89 2.60 -6.39
C ILE A 207 -0.15 3.15 -7.61
N ALA A 208 0.92 3.92 -7.40
CA ALA A 208 1.69 4.50 -8.48
C ALA A 208 2.31 3.42 -9.39
N ASN A 209 2.79 2.33 -8.82
CA ASN A 209 3.32 1.18 -9.56
C ASN A 209 2.22 0.40 -10.31
N LEU A 210 1.04 0.21 -9.70
CA LEU A 210 -0.11 -0.45 -10.32
C LEU A 210 -0.64 0.32 -11.53
N THR A 211 -0.67 1.65 -11.42
CA THR A 211 -1.22 2.57 -12.43
C THR A 211 -0.25 2.85 -13.57
N HIS A 212 1.04 2.57 -13.41
CA HIS A 212 2.04 2.86 -14.43
C HIS A 212 1.81 2.07 -15.72
N ASN A 213 1.54 2.77 -16.83
CA ASN A 213 1.33 2.21 -18.18
C ASN A 213 0.26 1.09 -18.24
N ASN A 214 -0.77 1.15 -17.39
CA ASN A 214 -1.80 0.11 -17.32
C ASN A 214 -3.22 0.67 -17.48
N VAL A 215 -3.82 0.49 -18.65
CA VAL A 215 -5.17 1.03 -18.94
C VAL A 215 -6.24 0.36 -18.08
N ASP A 216 -6.14 -0.93 -17.80
CA ASP A 216 -7.18 -1.70 -17.11
C ASP A 216 -7.27 -1.27 -15.62
N VAL A 217 -6.12 -1.18 -14.95
CA VAL A 217 -6.04 -0.67 -13.57
C VAL A 217 -6.54 0.77 -13.49
N ASN A 218 -6.11 1.62 -14.43
CA ASN A 218 -6.49 3.04 -14.42
C ASN A 218 -7.97 3.27 -14.75
N ALA A 219 -8.58 2.42 -15.57
CA ALA A 219 -10.02 2.42 -15.80
C ALA A 219 -10.77 2.01 -14.52
N ALA A 220 -10.37 0.91 -13.89
CA ALA A 220 -10.97 0.44 -12.64
C ALA A 220 -10.85 1.46 -11.50
N LEU A 221 -9.72 2.17 -11.41
CA LEU A 221 -9.53 3.25 -10.43
C LEU A 221 -10.40 4.47 -10.76
N ALA A 222 -10.52 4.82 -12.05
CA ALA A 222 -11.36 5.94 -12.46
C ALA A 222 -12.85 5.73 -12.16
N GLU A 223 -13.31 4.50 -11.96
CA GLU A 223 -14.69 4.18 -11.56
C GLU A 223 -14.95 4.39 -10.05
N ARG A 224 -13.89 4.54 -9.23
CA ARG A 224 -13.96 4.69 -7.78
C ARG A 224 -13.78 6.15 -7.38
N ASP A 225 -14.87 6.91 -7.40
CA ASP A 225 -14.83 8.38 -7.16
C ASP A 225 -14.19 8.76 -5.82
N THR A 226 -14.58 8.10 -4.74
CA THR A 226 -14.02 8.34 -3.40
C THR A 226 -12.53 8.02 -3.36
N PHE A 227 -12.12 6.90 -3.95
CA PHE A 227 -10.72 6.50 -3.93
C PHE A 227 -9.85 7.44 -4.78
N LEU A 228 -10.32 7.85 -5.96
CA LEU A 228 -9.66 8.86 -6.78
C LEU A 228 -9.52 10.19 -6.01
N PHE A 229 -10.57 10.60 -5.29
CA PHE A 229 -10.50 11.79 -4.43
C PHE A 229 -9.47 11.66 -3.31
N ASN A 230 -9.36 10.48 -2.67
CA ASN A 230 -8.36 10.23 -1.64
C ASN A 230 -6.93 10.33 -2.20
N ILE A 231 -6.69 9.81 -3.40
CA ILE A 231 -5.39 9.93 -4.08
C ILE A 231 -5.05 11.38 -4.38
N LEU A 232 -6.03 12.16 -4.87
CA LEU A 232 -5.84 13.59 -5.11
C LEU A 232 -5.59 14.38 -3.82
N SER A 233 -6.22 13.98 -2.71
CA SER A 233 -6.08 14.63 -1.40
C SER A 233 -4.75 14.30 -0.72
N ALA A 234 -4.10 13.19 -1.10
CA ALA A 234 -2.80 12.79 -0.60
C ALA A 234 -1.64 13.72 -1.04
N THR A 235 -1.90 14.76 -1.85
CA THR A 235 -0.93 15.82 -2.13
C THR A 235 -0.82 16.85 -0.99
N GLN A 236 -1.59 16.68 0.09
CA GLN A 236 -1.43 17.48 1.31
C GLN A 236 -0.24 16.97 2.12
N ILE A 237 0.42 17.89 2.84
CA ILE A 237 1.52 17.54 3.74
C ILE A 237 0.97 16.66 4.87
N ASP A 238 1.57 15.48 5.07
CA ASP A 238 1.28 14.58 6.17
C ASP A 238 2.60 14.12 6.81
N GLU A 239 2.85 14.59 8.04
CA GLU A 239 4.10 14.32 8.75
C GLU A 239 4.27 12.83 9.10
N GLU A 240 3.16 12.11 9.26
CA GLU A 240 3.11 10.68 9.57
C GLU A 240 3.38 9.80 8.34
N ASN A 241 3.35 10.39 7.15
CA ASN A 241 3.52 9.71 5.88
C ASN A 241 4.51 10.50 5.00
N PRO A 242 5.81 10.52 5.38
CA PRO A 242 6.82 11.22 4.60
C PRO A 242 6.88 10.67 3.18
N GLY A 243 7.08 11.56 2.20
CA GLY A 243 7.12 11.19 0.77
C GLY A 243 5.76 10.93 0.11
N MET A 244 4.65 11.08 0.85
CA MET A 244 3.30 10.87 0.33
C MET A 244 2.99 11.75 -0.89
N VAL A 245 3.38 13.03 -0.84
CA VAL A 245 3.08 14.01 -1.89
C VAL A 245 3.68 13.59 -3.22
N GLU A 246 4.97 13.21 -3.23
CA GLU A 246 5.70 12.81 -4.42
C GLU A 246 5.10 11.54 -5.06
N TRP A 247 4.73 10.55 -4.23
CA TRP A 247 4.09 9.34 -4.72
C TRP A 247 2.66 9.58 -5.22
N ALA A 248 1.91 10.48 -4.57
CA ALA A 248 0.59 10.89 -5.01
C ALA A 248 0.65 11.60 -6.37
N GLU A 249 1.58 12.54 -6.55
CA GLU A 249 1.79 13.20 -7.85
C GLU A 249 2.13 12.19 -8.95
N PHE A 250 2.98 11.20 -8.65
CA PHE A 250 3.35 10.16 -9.61
C PHE A 250 2.16 9.26 -9.97
N ALA A 251 1.34 8.87 -8.98
CA ALA A 251 0.12 8.11 -9.20
C ALA A 251 -0.89 8.90 -10.05
N ILE A 252 -1.14 10.18 -9.73
CA ILE A 252 -2.05 11.06 -10.46
C ILE A 252 -1.61 11.19 -11.92
N ARG A 253 -0.30 11.38 -12.15
CA ARG A 253 0.26 11.41 -13.50
C ARG A 253 -0.03 10.11 -14.25
N ASN A 254 0.30 8.96 -13.67
CA ASN A 254 0.11 7.65 -14.30
C ASN A 254 -1.37 7.39 -14.66
N ILE A 255 -2.28 7.73 -13.74
CA ILE A 255 -3.73 7.64 -13.94
C ILE A 255 -4.17 8.54 -15.11
N CYS A 256 -3.72 9.79 -15.15
CA CYS A 256 -4.07 10.73 -16.20
C CYS A 256 -3.53 10.34 -17.58
N GLU A 257 -2.32 9.77 -17.64
CA GLU A 257 -1.71 9.34 -18.90
C GLU A 257 -2.51 8.23 -19.59
N SER A 258 -3.09 7.31 -18.82
CA SER A 258 -3.74 6.11 -19.36
C SER A 258 -5.27 6.08 -19.23
N SER A 259 -5.90 7.04 -18.55
CA SER A 259 -7.37 7.10 -18.39
C SER A 259 -7.95 8.45 -18.79
N ALA A 260 -8.66 8.47 -19.94
CA ALA A 260 -9.43 9.64 -20.37
C ALA A 260 -10.58 9.97 -19.41
N ALA A 261 -11.21 8.95 -18.81
CA ALA A 261 -12.27 9.12 -17.83
C ALA A 261 -11.76 9.82 -16.58
N ALA A 262 -10.60 9.41 -16.04
CA ALA A 262 -9.99 10.08 -14.88
C ALA A 262 -9.63 11.54 -15.21
N ARG A 263 -9.00 11.79 -16.37
CA ARG A 263 -8.69 13.17 -16.81
C ARG A 263 -9.94 14.04 -16.87
N GLU A 264 -11.04 13.51 -17.40
CA GLU A 264 -12.29 14.25 -17.49
C GLU A 264 -12.91 14.54 -16.11
N LYS A 265 -12.83 13.60 -15.17
CA LYS A 265 -13.26 13.80 -13.78
C LYS A 265 -12.42 14.89 -13.09
N ILE A 266 -11.09 14.80 -13.20
CA ILE A 266 -10.16 15.77 -12.63
C ILE A 266 -10.37 17.16 -13.25
N ARG A 267 -10.56 17.25 -14.57
CA ARG A 267 -10.81 18.51 -15.29
C ARG A 267 -12.09 19.22 -14.84
N LYS A 268 -13.08 18.46 -14.35
CA LYS A 268 -14.35 18.98 -13.85
C LYS A 268 -14.29 19.43 -12.38
N LEU A 269 -13.18 19.21 -11.68
CA LEU A 269 -13.02 19.68 -10.31
C LEU A 269 -13.05 21.21 -10.30
N ALA A 270 -13.90 21.77 -9.46
CA ALA A 270 -14.05 23.21 -9.27
C ALA A 270 -13.84 23.54 -7.79
N PRO A 271 -13.16 24.65 -7.46
CA PRO A 271 -13.00 25.06 -6.08
C PRO A 271 -14.35 25.28 -5.41
N GLN A 272 -14.55 24.67 -4.25
CA GLN A 272 -15.77 24.83 -3.46
C GLN A 272 -15.63 25.91 -2.38
N GLY A 273 -14.39 26.26 -2.01
CA GLY A 273 -14.11 27.23 -0.96
C GLY A 273 -12.78 26.92 -0.27
N VAL A 274 -12.55 27.65 0.82
CA VAL A 274 -11.43 27.43 1.73
C VAL A 274 -11.98 26.75 3.00
N THR A 275 -11.23 25.78 3.55
CA THR A 275 -11.61 25.08 4.79
C THR A 275 -11.69 26.05 5.97
N ASP A 276 -12.45 25.71 7.01
CA ASP A 276 -12.59 26.57 8.19
C ASP A 276 -11.25 26.78 8.90
N GLN A 277 -10.40 25.75 8.94
CA GLN A 277 -9.02 25.86 9.44
C GLN A 277 -8.22 26.91 8.65
N SER A 278 -8.19 26.80 7.33
CA SER A 278 -7.48 27.77 6.49
C SER A 278 -8.10 29.17 6.56
N ARG A 279 -9.42 29.30 6.73
CA ARG A 279 -10.07 30.61 7.01
C ARG A 279 -9.57 31.20 8.32
N GLY A 280 -9.46 30.39 9.37
CA GLY A 280 -8.90 30.81 10.66
C GLY A 280 -7.46 31.30 10.54
N MET A 281 -6.62 30.61 9.76
CA MET A 281 -5.24 31.03 9.51
C MET A 281 -5.14 32.35 8.73
N LEU A 282 -6.08 32.62 7.82
CA LEU A 282 -6.11 33.81 6.97
C LEU A 282 -6.82 35.02 7.62
N ALA A 283 -7.59 34.79 8.68
CA ALA A 283 -8.46 35.80 9.29
C ALA A 283 -7.67 37.08 9.68
N GLY A 284 -8.11 38.22 9.12
CA GLY A 284 -7.57 39.55 9.42
C GLY A 284 -6.26 39.94 8.72
N ARG A 285 -5.65 39.04 7.91
CA ARG A 285 -4.38 39.31 7.22
C ARG A 285 -4.53 39.40 5.70
N CYS A 286 -5.38 38.54 5.14
CA CYS A 286 -5.61 38.44 3.70
C CYS A 286 -7.09 38.16 3.40
N SER A 287 -7.63 38.75 2.32
CA SER A 287 -8.82 38.23 1.67
C SER A 287 -8.42 37.23 0.56
N TYR A 288 -9.35 36.38 0.13
CA TYR A 288 -9.11 35.40 -0.93
C TYR A 288 -10.22 35.39 -1.96
N SER A 289 -9.87 34.99 -3.18
CA SER A 289 -10.79 34.78 -4.30
C SER A 289 -10.29 33.63 -5.16
N PHE A 290 -11.16 33.03 -5.97
CA PHE A 290 -10.77 32.01 -6.93
C PHE A 290 -10.83 32.58 -8.34
N SER A 291 -9.76 32.39 -9.11
CA SER A 291 -9.76 32.73 -10.53
C SER A 291 -10.72 31.85 -11.32
N SER A 292 -11.03 32.23 -12.57
CA SER A 292 -11.76 31.40 -13.53
C SER A 292 -11.10 30.05 -13.82
N SER A 293 -9.79 29.94 -13.57
CA SER A 293 -9.02 28.69 -13.66
C SER A 293 -9.01 27.87 -12.37
N GLY A 294 -9.71 28.32 -11.33
CA GLY A 294 -9.79 27.67 -10.03
C GLY A 294 -8.61 27.94 -9.08
N LYS A 295 -7.56 28.67 -9.52
CA LYS A 295 -6.44 29.05 -8.66
C LYS A 295 -6.87 30.03 -7.55
N VAL A 296 -6.38 29.82 -6.33
CA VAL A 296 -6.54 30.75 -5.19
C VAL A 296 -5.71 32.00 -5.44
N GLN A 297 -6.34 33.16 -5.26
CA GLN A 297 -5.70 34.48 -5.27
C GLN A 297 -5.86 35.10 -3.88
N LEU A 298 -4.73 35.39 -3.24
CA LEU A 298 -4.67 36.05 -1.93
C LEU A 298 -4.43 37.55 -2.12
N HIS A 299 -5.20 38.37 -1.41
CA HIS A 299 -5.07 39.82 -1.39
C HIS A 299 -4.73 40.28 0.03
N THR A 300 -3.51 40.77 0.24
CA THR A 300 -3.09 41.31 1.53
C THR A 300 -3.79 42.63 1.81
N GLN A 301 -4.35 42.79 3.01
CA GLN A 301 -4.83 44.11 3.44
C GLN A 301 -3.60 44.97 3.76
N LYS A 302 -3.40 46.05 2.99
CA LYS A 302 -2.37 47.05 3.30
C LYS A 302 -2.74 47.69 4.66
N PRO A 303 -1.81 47.81 5.63
CA PRO A 303 -2.10 48.58 6.83
C PRO A 303 -2.46 50.02 6.42
N PRO A 304 -3.32 50.73 7.19
CA PRO A 304 -3.59 52.14 6.94
C PRO A 304 -2.26 52.89 6.88
N LEU A 305 -2.06 53.70 5.83
CA LEU A 305 -0.99 54.68 5.81
C LEU A 305 -1.39 55.77 6.80
N ASP A 306 -0.67 55.84 7.92
CA ASP A 306 -0.70 56.99 8.84
C ASP A 306 -0.12 58.24 8.17
#